data_AF-A0AA44ZDQ8-F1
#
_entry.id   AF-A0AA44ZDQ8-F1
#
_cell.length_a   1.000
_cell.length_b   1.000
_cell.length_c   1.000
_cell.angle_alpha   90.00
_cell.angle_beta   90.00
_cell.angle_gamma   90.00
#
_symmetry.space_group_name_H-M   'P 1'
#
loop_
_entity.id
_entity.type
_entity.pdbx_description
1 polymer ?
#
loop_
_entity_poly.entity_id
_entity_poly.type
_entity_poly.pdbx_seq_one_letter_code
_entity_poly.pdbx_strand_id
1 'polypeptide(L)'
;MTLLCPCGSGRNLDQCCGPILDDPRHAETAEALMRSRYTANTLGRWNHLWATWHPRTRPDVVDSQGLEWTGLQILATKDGQPGDITGMVEFRASYRAGKRHNVLHEVSRFQRRAGRWMYVDGDVD
;
A
#
# COMPACT_ATOMS: atom_id res chain seq x y z
N MET A 1 23.29 -5.72 4.80
CA MET A 1 22.56 -5.06 5.90
C MET A 1 21.09 -5.04 5.51
N THR A 2 20.27 -5.90 6.11
CA THR A 2 18.86 -6.01 5.74
C THR A 2 18.11 -4.86 6.39
N LEU A 3 17.50 -3.99 5.58
CA LEU A 3 16.70 -2.87 6.09
C LEU A 3 15.33 -3.37 6.53
N LEU A 4 14.86 -2.89 7.68
CA LEU A 4 13.49 -3.12 8.13
C LEU A 4 12.50 -2.59 7.09
N CYS A 5 11.38 -3.29 6.94
CA CYS A 5 10.34 -2.91 6.00
C CYS A 5 9.66 -1.61 6.47
N PRO A 6 9.55 -0.58 5.61
CA PRO A 6 8.85 0.67 5.93
C PRO A 6 7.41 0.50 6.41
N CYS A 7 6.72 -0.57 6.01
CA CYS A 7 5.31 -0.78 6.36
C CYS A 7 5.02 -1.02 7.86
N GLY A 8 6.03 -0.94 8.73
CA GLY A 8 5.88 -1.03 10.18
C GLY A 8 5.66 -2.46 10.70
N SER A 9 5.91 -3.49 9.88
CA SER A 9 5.72 -4.90 10.28
C SER A 9 6.79 -5.43 11.23
N GLY A 10 7.90 -4.70 11.42
CA GLY A 10 9.07 -5.16 12.18
C GLY A 10 9.89 -6.25 11.48
N ARG A 11 9.49 -6.69 10.27
CA ARG A 11 10.23 -7.67 9.45
C ARG A 11 11.17 -6.96 8.51
N ASN A 12 12.20 -7.66 8.05
CA ASN A 12 13.07 -7.19 6.99
C ASN A 12 12.32 -7.02 5.66
N LEU A 13 12.76 -6.08 4.82
CA LEU A 13 12.12 -5.77 3.54
C LEU A 13 11.98 -7.00 2.63
N ASP A 14 13.06 -7.76 2.47
CA ASP A 14 13.14 -8.98 1.64
C ASP A 14 12.21 -10.11 2.10
N GLN A 15 11.85 -10.11 3.38
CA GLN A 15 10.93 -11.06 3.98
C GLN A 15 9.50 -10.52 4.09
N CYS A 16 9.27 -9.25 3.78
CA CYS A 16 7.98 -8.58 3.95
C CYS A 16 7.43 -8.07 2.62
N CYS A 17 7.60 -6.78 2.30
CA CYS A 17 7.03 -6.21 1.08
C CYS A 17 7.90 -6.45 -0.17
N GLY A 18 9.18 -6.80 -0.02
CA GLY A 18 10.12 -7.03 -1.12
C GLY A 18 9.58 -7.94 -2.23
N PRO A 19 9.15 -9.19 -1.91
CA PRO A 19 8.61 -10.10 -2.92
C PRO A 19 7.37 -9.57 -3.64
N ILE A 20 6.55 -8.77 -2.94
CA ILE A 20 5.34 -8.15 -3.51
C ILE A 20 5.71 -6.95 -4.40
N LEU A 21 6.72 -6.18 -4.03
CA LEU A 21 7.26 -5.08 -4.84
C LEU A 21 7.87 -5.58 -6.15
N ASP A 22 8.47 -6.77 -6.13
CA ASP A 22 9.05 -7.40 -7.31
C ASP A 22 7.97 -8.05 -8.19
N ASP A 23 6.96 -8.70 -7.58
CA ASP A 23 5.80 -9.24 -8.27
C ASP A 23 4.53 -9.11 -7.42
N PRO A 24 3.58 -8.23 -7.82
CA PRO A 24 2.34 -8.00 -7.09
C PRO A 24 1.45 -9.23 -6.89
N ARG A 25 1.67 -10.32 -7.64
CA ARG A 25 0.95 -11.59 -7.45
C ARG A 25 1.23 -12.24 -6.10
N HIS A 26 2.34 -11.89 -5.43
CA HIS A 26 2.66 -12.39 -4.10
C HIS A 26 1.83 -11.72 -2.99
N ALA A 27 1.04 -10.68 -3.28
CA ALA A 27 0.07 -10.17 -2.33
C ALA A 27 -1.07 -11.20 -2.20
N GLU A 28 -1.10 -11.96 -1.11
CA GLU A 28 -2.18 -12.93 -0.85
C GLU A 28 -3.44 -12.25 -0.27
N THR A 29 -3.27 -11.13 0.44
CA THR A 29 -4.35 -10.37 1.08
C THR A 29 -4.38 -8.91 0.61
N ALA A 30 -5.54 -8.26 0.79
CA ALA A 30 -5.70 -6.84 0.56
C ALA A 30 -4.75 -6.01 1.46
N GLU A 31 -4.57 -6.41 2.72
CA GLU A 31 -3.62 -5.78 3.64
C GLU A 31 -2.17 -5.92 3.16
N ALA A 32 -1.78 -7.10 2.67
CA ALA A 32 -0.44 -7.31 2.12
C ALA A 32 -0.18 -6.38 0.93
N LEU A 33 -1.17 -6.21 0.05
CA LEU A 33 -1.07 -5.24 -1.03
C LEU A 33 -0.96 -3.81 -0.50
N MET A 34 -1.82 -3.42 0.45
CA MET A 34 -1.80 -2.08 1.06
C MET A 34 -0.41 -1.76 1.62
N ARG A 35 0.17 -2.66 2.44
CA ARG A 35 1.50 -2.49 3.02
C ARG A 35 2.59 -2.37 1.95
N SER A 36 2.49 -3.13 0.87
CA SER A 36 3.43 -3.02 -0.26
C SER A 36 3.31 -1.67 -0.98
N ARG A 37 2.09 -1.14 -1.13
CA ARG A 37 1.85 0.18 -1.72
C ARG A 37 2.40 1.30 -0.84
N TYR A 38 2.21 1.22 0.47
CA TYR A 38 2.87 2.15 1.40
C TYR A 38 4.39 2.10 1.25
N THR A 39 4.97 0.90 1.25
CA THR A 39 6.42 0.71 1.08
C THR A 39 6.91 1.24 -0.26
N ALA A 40 6.14 1.05 -1.33
CA ALA A 40 6.46 1.57 -2.65
C ALA A 40 6.48 3.11 -2.67
N ASN A 41 5.54 3.77 -1.98
CA ASN A 41 5.56 5.21 -1.80
C ASN A 41 6.84 5.68 -1.08
N THR A 42 7.20 5.02 0.03
CA THR A 42 8.42 5.37 0.79
C THR A 42 9.71 5.18 -0.02
N LEU A 43 9.77 4.16 -0.87
CA LEU A 43 10.97 3.80 -1.65
C LEU A 43 10.98 4.39 -3.07
N GLY A 44 9.96 5.16 -3.45
CA GLY A 44 9.83 5.71 -4.80
C GLY A 44 9.64 4.67 -5.91
N ARG A 45 8.97 3.56 -5.60
CA ARG A 45 8.64 2.48 -6.56
C ARG A 45 7.33 2.78 -7.30
N TRP A 46 7.31 3.85 -8.08
CA TRP A 46 6.09 4.34 -8.75
C TRP A 46 5.46 3.34 -9.72
N ASN A 47 6.28 2.53 -10.41
CA ASN A 47 5.78 1.46 -11.29
C ASN A 47 4.94 0.43 -10.52
N HIS A 48 5.31 0.09 -9.28
CA HIS A 48 4.54 -0.82 -8.43
C HIS A 48 3.17 -0.22 -8.10
N LEU A 49 3.13 1.06 -7.70
CA LEU A 49 1.89 1.76 -7.40
C LEU A 49 0.97 1.83 -8.63
N TRP A 50 1.54 2.11 -9.80
CA TRP A 50 0.79 2.18 -11.06
C TRP A 50 0.27 0.80 -11.49
N ALA A 51 1.08 -0.25 -11.35
CA ALA A 51 0.72 -1.63 -11.72
C ALA A 51 -0.31 -2.25 -10.76
N THR A 52 -0.35 -1.78 -9.51
CA THR A 52 -1.28 -2.27 -8.47
C THR A 52 -2.51 -1.38 -8.30
N TRP A 53 -2.69 -0.38 -9.14
CA TRP A 53 -3.91 0.43 -9.20
C TRP A 53 -4.88 -0.16 -10.19
N HIS A 54 -6.16 -0.21 -9.83
CA HIS A 54 -7.21 -0.65 -10.71
C HIS A 54 -7.32 0.28 -11.93
N PRO A 55 -7.32 -0.23 -13.19
CA PRO A 55 -7.25 0.61 -14.38
C PRO A 55 -8.38 1.65 -14.52
N ARG A 56 -9.55 1.37 -13.93
CA ARG A 56 -10.72 2.28 -13.95
C ARG A 56 -10.51 3.58 -13.16
N THR A 57 -9.66 3.56 -12.14
CA THR A 57 -9.52 4.64 -11.16
C THR A 57 -8.09 5.15 -11.06
N ARG A 58 -7.17 4.57 -11.84
CA ARG A 58 -5.76 4.91 -11.83
C ARG A 58 -5.55 6.29 -12.46
N PRO A 59 -4.79 7.19 -11.81
CA PRO A 59 -4.42 8.47 -12.41
C PRO A 59 -3.41 8.28 -13.54
N ASP A 60 -3.30 9.28 -14.42
CA ASP A 60 -2.34 9.25 -15.53
C ASP A 60 -0.88 9.22 -15.04
N VAL A 61 -0.62 9.90 -13.92
CA VAL A 61 0.71 10.00 -13.30
C VAL A 61 0.62 9.56 -11.84
N VAL A 62 1.62 8.78 -11.42
CA VAL A 62 1.84 8.39 -10.02
C VAL A 62 3.23 8.83 -9.62
N ASP A 63 3.33 9.70 -8.62
CA ASP A 63 4.57 10.26 -8.10
C ASP A 63 4.54 10.42 -6.57
N SER A 64 5.56 11.07 -6.01
CA SER A 64 5.70 11.25 -4.56
C SER A 64 4.77 12.31 -3.96
N GLN A 65 4.17 13.17 -4.78
CA GLN A 65 3.44 14.37 -4.34
C GLN A 65 4.22 15.29 -3.37
N GLY A 66 5.55 15.15 -3.30
CA GLY A 66 6.39 15.85 -2.33
C GLY A 66 6.20 15.41 -0.87
N LEU A 67 5.59 14.24 -0.63
CA LEU A 67 5.34 13.69 0.70
C LEU A 67 6.45 12.72 1.11
N GLU A 68 6.95 12.86 2.33
CA GLU A 68 7.86 11.90 2.96
C GLU A 68 7.07 11.06 3.97
N TRP A 69 6.80 9.80 3.64
CA TRP A 69 6.08 8.88 4.51
C TRP A 69 6.99 8.36 5.64
N THR A 70 6.50 8.45 6.88
CA THR A 70 7.31 8.17 8.09
C THR A 70 6.74 7.07 8.99
N GLY A 71 5.45 6.73 8.85
CA GLY A 71 4.89 5.55 9.53
C GLY A 71 3.59 5.06 8.91
N LEU A 72 3.28 3.79 9.14
CA LEU A 72 2.02 3.15 8.78
C LEU A 72 1.46 2.38 9.98
N GLN A 73 0.18 2.56 10.25
CA GLN A 73 -0.59 1.79 11.22
C GLN A 73 -1.86 1.27 10.55
N ILE A 74 -2.00 -0.06 10.45
CA ILE A 74 -3.26 -0.70 10.06
C ILE A 74 -4.19 -0.69 11.26
N LEU A 75 -5.41 -0.19 11.08
CA LEU A 75 -6.43 -0.09 12.13
C LEU A 75 -7.42 -1.25 12.03
N ALA A 76 -7.90 -1.55 10.83
CA ALA A 76 -8.86 -2.62 10.59
C ALA A 76 -8.75 -3.18 9.18
N THR A 77 -9.20 -4.42 9.01
CA THR A 77 -9.36 -5.08 7.71
C THR A 77 -10.75 -5.69 7.64
N LYS A 78 -11.38 -5.65 6.46
CA LYS A 78 -12.64 -6.34 6.18
C LYS A 78 -12.51 -7.11 4.87
N ASP A 79 -12.92 -8.38 4.89
CA ASP A 79 -12.69 -9.34 3.79
C ASP A 79 -11.20 -9.34 3.38
N GLY A 80 -10.89 -9.48 2.08
CA GLY A 80 -9.54 -9.34 1.58
C GLY A 80 -8.59 -10.48 1.95
N GLN A 81 -9.11 -11.63 2.38
CA GLN A 81 -8.37 -12.83 2.73
C GLN A 81 -8.14 -13.73 1.50
N PRO A 82 -7.30 -14.78 1.60
CA PRO A 82 -7.13 -15.74 0.52
C PRO A 82 -8.48 -16.37 0.14
N GLY A 83 -8.88 -16.21 -1.12
CA GLY A 83 -10.19 -16.67 -1.62
C GLY A 83 -11.14 -15.53 -1.97
N ASP A 84 -11.05 -14.41 -1.26
CA ASP A 84 -11.91 -13.25 -1.50
C ASP A 84 -11.61 -12.56 -2.83
N ILE A 85 -12.59 -11.81 -3.32
CA ILE A 85 -12.45 -10.99 -4.54
C ILE A 85 -12.51 -9.49 -4.26
N THR A 86 -12.87 -9.10 -3.05
CA THR A 86 -12.90 -7.71 -2.57
C THR A 86 -12.35 -7.65 -1.15
N GLY A 87 -11.84 -6.49 -0.76
CA GLY A 87 -11.34 -6.26 0.60
C GLY A 87 -11.23 -4.78 0.92
N MET A 88 -11.21 -4.45 2.20
CA MET A 88 -11.01 -3.09 2.70
C MET A 88 -9.92 -3.08 3.75
N VAL A 89 -9.16 -1.99 3.79
CA VAL A 89 -8.09 -1.75 4.76
C VAL A 89 -8.21 -0.33 5.26
N GLU A 90 -8.45 -0.17 6.56
CA GLU A 90 -8.45 1.11 7.27
C GLU A 90 -7.08 1.31 7.92
N PHE A 91 -6.48 2.48 7.74
CA PHE A 91 -5.15 2.77 8.26
C PHE A 91 -4.92 4.25 8.54
N ARG A 92 -3.85 4.48 9.31
CA ARG A 92 -3.21 5.79 9.45
C ARG A 92 -1.82 5.76 8.85
N ALA A 93 -1.51 6.75 8.02
CA ALA A 93 -0.19 6.92 7.44
C ALA A 93 0.37 8.29 7.82
N SER A 94 1.47 8.28 8.59
CA SER A 94 2.16 9.48 9.01
C SER A 94 3.10 9.95 7.91
N TYR A 95 3.13 11.26 7.65
CA TYR A 95 4.01 11.85 6.64
C TYR A 95 4.47 13.26 7.01
N ARG A 96 5.53 13.70 6.33
CA ARG A 96 6.01 15.08 6.35
C ARG A 96 5.74 15.76 5.01
N ALA A 97 5.23 16.98 5.09
CA ALA A 97 5.15 17.91 3.97
C ALA A 97 5.96 19.16 4.34
N GLY A 98 7.21 19.22 3.87
CA GLY A 98 8.19 20.19 4.33
C GLY A 98 8.46 20.05 5.84
N LYS A 99 8.18 21.10 6.63
CA LYS A 99 8.38 21.09 8.09
C LYS A 99 7.18 20.58 8.90
N ARG A 100 6.05 20.29 8.25
CA ARG A 100 4.81 19.88 8.93
C ARG A 100 4.72 18.37 8.97
N HIS A 101 4.43 17.83 10.15
CA HIS A 101 4.03 16.43 10.34
C HIS A 101 2.51 16.33 10.31
N ASN A 102 1.98 15.42 9.52
CA ASN A 102 0.56 15.16 9.41
C ASN A 102 0.31 13.66 9.43
N VAL A 103 -0.95 13.28 9.60
CA VAL A 103 -1.43 11.91 9.53
C VAL A 103 -2.59 11.88 8.53
N LEU A 104 -2.50 10.98 7.57
CA LEU A 104 -3.60 10.60 6.70
C LEU A 104 -4.39 9.48 7.39
N HIS A 105 -5.71 9.62 7.48
CA HIS A 105 -6.61 8.52 7.81
C HIS A 105 -7.35 8.13 6.53
N GLU A 106 -7.31 6.85 6.16
CA GLU A 106 -7.96 6.37 4.94
C GLU A 106 -8.56 4.98 5.14
N VAL A 107 -9.73 4.77 4.54
CA VAL A 107 -10.33 3.45 4.30
C VAL A 107 -10.21 3.11 2.81
N SER A 108 -9.22 2.31 2.46
CA SER A 108 -9.00 1.87 1.08
C SER A 108 -9.82 0.64 0.72
N ARG A 109 -10.30 0.59 -0.52
CA ARG A 109 -10.98 -0.54 -1.15
C ARG A 109 -10.10 -1.23 -2.18
N PHE A 110 -10.14 -2.56 -2.18
CA PHE A 110 -9.35 -3.42 -3.04
C PHE A 110 -10.22 -4.44 -3.76
N GLN A 111 -9.77 -4.84 -4.96
CA GLN A 111 -10.41 -5.89 -5.75
C GLN A 111 -9.35 -6.86 -6.28
N ARG A 112 -9.63 -8.17 -6.23
CA ARG A 112 -8.79 -9.20 -6.83
C ARG A 112 -9.29 -9.51 -8.24
N ARG A 113 -8.42 -9.34 -9.26
CA ARG A 113 -8.70 -9.69 -10.66
C ARG A 113 -7.58 -10.54 -11.23
N ALA A 114 -7.93 -11.66 -11.86
CA ALA A 114 -6.97 -12.61 -12.44
C ALA A 114 -5.81 -12.95 -11.46
N GLY A 115 -6.18 -13.28 -10.22
CA GLY A 115 -5.23 -13.66 -9.16
C GLY A 115 -4.43 -12.51 -8.54
N ARG A 116 -4.70 -11.25 -8.89
CA ARG A 116 -3.94 -10.08 -8.38
C ARG A 116 -4.85 -9.10 -7.66
N TRP A 117 -4.48 -8.71 -6.45
CA TRP A 117 -5.12 -7.59 -5.77
C TRP A 117 -4.77 -6.27 -6.49
N MET A 118 -5.74 -5.35 -6.51
CA MET A 118 -5.60 -4.01 -7.05
C MET A 118 -6.29 -3.01 -6.11
N TYR A 119 -5.64 -1.88 -5.85
CA TYR A 119 -6.25 -0.74 -5.19
C TYR A 119 -7.29 -0.10 -6.10
N VAL A 120 -8.52 0.07 -5.61
CA VAL A 120 -9.61 0.68 -6.38
C VAL A 120 -9.64 2.17 -6.07
N ASP A 121 -9.93 2.52 -4.84
CA ASP A 121 -10.06 3.89 -4.34
C ASP A 121 -10.04 3.84 -2.80
N GLY A 122 -10.21 4.98 -2.15
CA GLY A 122 -10.36 5.05 -0.71
C GLY A 122 -11.03 6.36 -0.30
N ASP A 123 -11.61 6.33 0.89
CA ASP A 123 -12.21 7.50 1.52
C ASP A 123 -11.18 8.08 2.51
N VAL A 124 -10.89 9.37 2.38
CA VAL A 124 -9.94 10.12 3.19
C VAL A 124 -10.70 11.09 4.09
N ASP A 125 -10.36 11.08 5.39
CA ASP A 125 -10.90 12.02 6.39
C ASP A 125 -9.99 13.24 6.61
#